data_AF-A0A1M6H995-F1
#
_entry.id   AF-A0A1M6H995-F1
#
_cell.length_a   1.000
_cell.length_b   1.000
_cell.length_c   1.000
_cell.angle_alpha   90.00
_cell.angle_beta   90.00
_cell.angle_gamma   90.00
#
_symmetry.space_group_name_H-M   'P 1'
#
loop_
_entity.id
_entity.type
_entity.pdbx_description
1 polymer ?
#
loop_
_entity_poly.entity_id
_entity_poly.type
_entity_poly.pdbx_seq_one_letter_code
_entity_poly.pdbx_strand_id
1 'polypeptide(L)'
;MKSIFTFILLLVMTFSSAYSQAEQYMMTSTKLTVHSGPGLNFNTIGEIAQGTQVYVMSSNYGEWSAIQYKKINGFVVTKYLTEDSRIADAEAAAAKAAAQREAAKAAAAAAIAQAEAARRAAEEAARKAALEAKRARELAEAEAAAAIAQAEAAQTAKDEAARKARQDASETEAALKAARARAAKGIDDVASNPIESATPSYGASSNSSSPKAANIEVTREDKYSSWEKKTYKSGATPKSFNFKGKFDYKLDNYLKIKVGKNTEVVIKLYKLGKTPSDDQLVRVTYINTNTTQFIRNIPEGEYKLKIAYGREWKEKVIDGKKYGTFTKNALYEESKQILDFQTVKTTKGINVPSYNLSLDLLPSGSGGYSTGGSGDESISADKFNQ
;
A
#
# COMPACT_ATOMS: atom_id res chain seq x y z
N MET A 1 6.11 -63.83 -19.41
CA MET A 1 7.03 -62.67 -19.43
C MET A 1 6.28 -61.44 -19.88
N LYS A 2 6.46 -60.33 -19.15
CA LYS A 2 6.41 -58.93 -19.59
C LYS A 2 5.13 -58.43 -20.31
N SER A 3 4.35 -57.70 -19.51
CA SER A 3 3.69 -56.40 -19.79
C SER A 3 4.21 -55.65 -21.03
N ILE A 4 3.35 -54.85 -21.69
CA ILE A 4 3.45 -53.37 -21.80
C ILE A 4 2.57 -52.83 -22.96
N PHE A 5 1.61 -51.93 -22.61
CA PHE A 5 1.26 -50.64 -23.29
C PHE A 5 0.72 -50.69 -24.74
N THR A 6 -0.20 -49.84 -25.25
CA THR A 6 -0.97 -48.69 -24.76
C THR A 6 -2.03 -48.33 -25.83
N PHE A 7 -3.11 -47.68 -25.39
CA PHE A 7 -3.75 -46.47 -25.98
C PHE A 7 -4.62 -46.49 -27.26
N ILE A 8 -5.82 -45.92 -27.05
CA ILE A 8 -6.58 -44.95 -27.88
C ILE A 8 -7.36 -45.52 -29.08
N LEU A 9 -8.69 -45.45 -29.02
CA LEU A 9 -9.44 -44.25 -29.41
C LEU A 9 -10.91 -44.33 -28.95
N LEU A 10 -11.31 -43.31 -28.20
CA LEU A 10 -12.65 -43.02 -27.75
C LEU A 10 -13.44 -42.34 -28.89
N LEU A 11 -14.60 -42.89 -29.26
CA LEU A 11 -15.67 -42.14 -29.94
C LEU A 11 -17.02 -42.53 -29.33
N VAL A 12 -17.69 -41.48 -28.87
CA VAL A 12 -18.88 -41.45 -28.03
C VAL A 12 -20.14 -41.86 -28.79
N MET A 13 -20.92 -42.76 -28.21
CA MET A 13 -22.38 -42.79 -28.34
C MET A 13 -22.97 -43.19 -26.99
N THR A 14 -23.19 -42.22 -26.11
CA THR A 14 -23.96 -42.45 -24.88
C THR A 14 -25.17 -41.54 -24.87
N PHE A 15 -26.30 -42.20 -25.13
CA PHE A 15 -27.66 -41.98 -24.64
C PHE A 15 -28.09 -40.53 -24.39
N SER A 16 -28.95 -40.08 -25.29
CA SER A 16 -29.84 -38.93 -25.17
C SER A 16 -30.29 -38.70 -23.73
N SER A 17 -29.92 -37.55 -23.19
CA SER A 17 -30.47 -37.00 -21.96
C SER A 17 -31.90 -36.54 -22.23
N ALA A 18 -32.88 -37.41 -21.98
CA ALA A 18 -34.28 -37.01 -21.87
C ALA A 18 -35.10 -38.11 -21.17
N TYR A 19 -34.97 -38.19 -19.85
CA TYR A 19 -36.14 -38.27 -18.98
C TYR A 19 -35.83 -37.39 -17.77
N SER A 20 -36.31 -36.15 -17.84
CA SER A 20 -36.55 -35.35 -16.65
C SER A 20 -37.69 -36.07 -15.90
N GLN A 21 -37.34 -37.00 -15.03
CA GLN A 21 -38.18 -37.28 -13.87
C GLN A 21 -37.80 -36.19 -12.88
N ALA A 22 -38.68 -35.21 -12.71
CA ALA A 22 -38.49 -34.16 -11.72
C ALA A 22 -38.16 -34.82 -10.38
N GLU A 23 -36.97 -34.53 -9.84
CA GLU A 23 -36.57 -34.92 -8.49
C GLU A 23 -37.47 -34.20 -7.48
N GLN A 24 -38.68 -34.71 -7.25
CA GLN A 24 -39.66 -34.06 -6.38
C GLN A 24 -39.39 -34.42 -4.92
N TYR A 25 -38.49 -33.67 -4.32
CA TYR A 25 -38.51 -33.53 -2.86
C TYR A 25 -39.73 -32.73 -2.44
N MET A 26 -40.54 -33.29 -1.55
CA MET A 26 -41.74 -32.65 -1.02
C MET A 26 -41.65 -32.53 0.51
N MET A 27 -42.36 -31.56 1.06
CA MET A 27 -42.46 -31.33 2.50
C MET A 27 -43.76 -31.87 3.08
N THR A 28 -43.67 -32.49 4.26
CA THR A 28 -44.85 -32.92 5.00
C THR A 28 -45.60 -31.72 5.58
N SER A 29 -46.88 -31.54 5.24
CA SER A 29 -47.72 -30.47 5.79
C SER A 29 -48.26 -30.78 7.19
N THR A 30 -48.20 -32.05 7.61
CA THR A 30 -48.58 -32.55 8.94
C THR A 30 -47.69 -33.74 9.34
N LYS A 31 -47.87 -34.26 10.56
CA LYS A 31 -47.22 -35.51 10.99
C LYS A 31 -47.75 -36.69 10.16
N LEU A 32 -46.85 -37.47 9.56
CA LEU A 32 -47.20 -38.62 8.73
C LEU A 32 -46.79 -39.94 9.35
N THR A 33 -47.66 -40.94 9.23
CA THR A 33 -47.32 -42.34 9.44
C THR A 33 -46.82 -42.93 8.13
N VAL A 34 -45.75 -43.71 8.19
CA VAL A 34 -45.17 -44.42 7.05
C VAL A 34 -45.66 -45.86 7.09
N HIS A 35 -46.28 -46.32 6.01
CA HIS A 35 -46.82 -47.67 5.89
C HIS A 35 -45.95 -48.54 4.97
N SER A 36 -45.97 -49.86 5.18
CA SER A 36 -45.25 -50.82 4.32
C SER A 36 -45.86 -51.00 2.93
N GLY A 37 -47.08 -50.53 2.71
CA GLY A 37 -47.79 -50.56 1.43
C GLY A 37 -48.80 -49.41 1.29
N PRO A 38 -49.36 -49.19 0.09
CA PRO A 38 -50.27 -48.08 -0.18
C PRO A 38 -51.66 -48.35 0.39
N GLY A 39 -51.88 -48.03 1.67
CA GLY A 39 -53.17 -48.17 2.33
C GLY A 39 -53.08 -48.25 3.85
N LEU A 40 -54.18 -47.94 4.54
CA LEU A 40 -54.27 -48.02 6.00
C LEU A 40 -54.25 -49.47 6.53
N ASN A 41 -54.50 -50.46 5.67
CA ASN A 41 -54.46 -51.89 6.01
C ASN A 41 -53.03 -52.46 6.07
N PHE A 42 -52.02 -51.68 5.69
CA PHE A 42 -50.61 -52.08 5.77
C PHE A 42 -49.98 -51.62 7.09
N ASN A 43 -49.03 -52.40 7.58
CA ASN A 43 -48.34 -52.13 8.83
C ASN A 43 -47.63 -50.77 8.82
N THR A 44 -47.75 -50.04 9.92
CA THR A 44 -46.95 -48.82 10.16
C THR A 44 -45.50 -49.21 10.44
N ILE A 45 -44.58 -48.66 9.66
CA ILE A 45 -43.13 -48.92 9.72
C ILE A 45 -42.32 -47.70 10.16
N GLY A 46 -42.97 -46.55 10.37
CA GLY A 46 -42.31 -45.36 10.90
C GLY A 46 -43.24 -44.15 11.02
N GLU A 47 -42.70 -43.06 11.54
CA GLU A 47 -43.35 -41.75 11.56
C GLU A 47 -42.39 -40.66 11.07
N ILE A 48 -42.97 -39.64 10.44
CA ILE A 48 -42.28 -38.46 9.92
C ILE A 48 -42.95 -37.23 10.53
N ALA A 49 -42.16 -36.36 11.14
CA ALA A 49 -42.66 -35.13 11.74
C ALA A 49 -43.17 -34.16 10.65
N GLN A 50 -44.10 -33.28 11.02
CA GLN A 50 -44.51 -32.16 10.17
C GLN A 50 -43.30 -31.30 9.79
N GLY A 51 -43.28 -30.77 8.57
CA GLY A 51 -42.20 -29.94 8.08
C GLY A 51 -40.91 -30.73 7.84
N THR A 52 -41.00 -32.01 7.51
CA THR A 52 -39.85 -32.84 7.15
C THR A 52 -39.83 -33.05 5.64
N GLN A 53 -38.64 -32.93 5.05
CA GLN A 53 -38.45 -33.12 3.61
C GLN A 53 -38.30 -34.62 3.32
N VAL A 54 -39.06 -35.10 2.34
CA VAL A 54 -39.03 -36.50 1.88
C VAL A 54 -38.80 -36.55 0.38
N TYR A 55 -38.10 -37.58 -0.07
CA TYR A 55 -37.92 -37.83 -1.49
C TYR A 55 -39.12 -38.65 -2.00
N VAL A 56 -39.87 -38.13 -2.97
CA VAL A 56 -40.99 -38.87 -3.58
C VAL A 56 -40.44 -39.69 -4.74
N MET A 57 -40.44 -41.01 -4.58
CA MET A 57 -39.98 -41.94 -5.60
C MET A 57 -41.04 -42.18 -6.68
N SER A 58 -42.31 -42.20 -6.28
CA SER A 58 -43.45 -42.32 -7.19
C SER A 58 -44.76 -41.94 -6.47
N SER A 59 -45.69 -41.33 -7.20
CA SER A 59 -47.02 -40.92 -6.72
C SER A 59 -48.16 -41.66 -7.43
N ASN A 60 -47.86 -42.77 -8.12
CA ASN A 60 -48.85 -43.51 -8.92
C ASN A 60 -49.67 -44.56 -8.13
N TYR A 61 -49.80 -44.40 -6.81
CA TYR A 61 -50.50 -45.36 -5.93
C TYR A 61 -51.82 -44.80 -5.37
N GLY A 62 -52.56 -44.03 -6.18
CA GLY A 62 -53.82 -43.41 -5.78
C GLY A 62 -53.60 -42.25 -4.79
N GLU A 63 -54.11 -42.36 -3.57
CA GLU A 63 -53.90 -41.36 -2.52
C GLU A 63 -52.53 -41.46 -1.83
N TRP A 64 -51.68 -42.37 -2.27
CA TRP A 64 -50.40 -42.69 -1.64
C TRP A 64 -49.21 -42.39 -2.55
N SER A 65 -48.13 -41.91 -1.93
CA SER A 65 -46.82 -41.74 -2.55
C SER A 65 -45.81 -42.68 -1.90
N ALA A 66 -45.03 -43.36 -2.74
CA ALA A 66 -43.82 -44.05 -2.30
C ALA A 66 -42.73 -43.02 -2.03
N ILE A 67 -42.19 -43.04 -0.83
CA ILE A 67 -41.18 -42.11 -0.36
C ILE A 67 -39.96 -42.82 0.19
N GLN A 68 -38.83 -42.13 0.12
CA GLN A 68 -37.63 -42.46 0.85
C GLN A 68 -37.37 -41.39 1.91
N TYR A 69 -37.20 -41.83 3.16
CA TYR A 69 -36.83 -40.98 4.27
C TYR A 69 -35.77 -41.66 5.13
N LYS A 70 -34.55 -41.09 5.13
CA LYS A 70 -33.34 -41.66 5.76
C LYS A 70 -33.05 -43.08 5.23
N LYS A 71 -33.30 -44.10 6.05
CA LYS A 71 -33.12 -45.53 5.70
C LYS A 71 -34.45 -46.27 5.54
N ILE A 72 -35.58 -45.55 5.57
CA ILE A 72 -36.92 -46.10 5.48
C ILE A 72 -37.46 -45.82 4.07
N ASN A 73 -37.87 -46.88 3.38
CA ASN A 73 -38.66 -46.80 2.16
C ASN A 73 -40.09 -47.25 2.52
N GLY A 74 -41.10 -46.46 2.17
CA GLY A 74 -42.48 -46.77 2.51
C GLY A 74 -43.47 -45.85 1.83
N PHE A 75 -44.72 -45.91 2.25
CA PHE A 75 -45.83 -45.19 1.63
C PHE A 75 -46.44 -44.19 2.63
N VAL A 76 -46.71 -42.98 2.15
CA VAL A 76 -47.39 -41.91 2.90
C VAL A 76 -48.52 -41.32 2.05
N VAL A 77 -49.49 -40.66 2.69
CA VAL A 77 -50.63 -40.06 1.98
C VAL A 77 -50.19 -38.80 1.23
N THR A 78 -50.37 -38.79 -0.09
CA THR A 78 -49.87 -37.76 -1.02
C THR A 78 -50.40 -36.36 -0.71
N LYS A 79 -51.66 -36.24 -0.25
CA LYS A 79 -52.30 -34.94 0.04
C LYS A 79 -51.58 -34.13 1.13
N TYR A 80 -50.73 -34.78 1.93
CA TYR A 80 -49.94 -34.13 2.95
C TYR A 80 -48.50 -33.85 2.52
N LEU A 81 -48.18 -34.08 1.25
CA LEU A 81 -46.92 -33.69 0.63
C LEU A 81 -47.15 -32.41 -0.15
N THR A 82 -46.31 -31.41 0.09
CA THR A 82 -46.40 -30.09 -0.55
C THR A 82 -45.08 -29.74 -1.20
N GLU A 83 -45.13 -29.11 -2.37
CA GLU A 83 -43.93 -28.53 -2.98
C GLU A 83 -43.52 -27.31 -2.16
N ASP A 84 -42.31 -27.34 -1.62
CA ASP A 84 -41.77 -26.18 -0.93
C ASP A 84 -41.00 -25.32 -1.95
N SER A 85 -41.72 -24.39 -2.60
CA SER A 85 -41.14 -23.44 -3.57
C SER A 85 -39.94 -22.67 -2.99
N ARG A 86 -39.87 -22.54 -1.66
CA ARG A 86 -38.78 -21.83 -0.96
C ARG A 86 -37.43 -22.56 -1.07
N ILE A 87 -37.41 -23.88 -1.28
CA ILE A 87 -36.14 -24.63 -1.46
C ILE A 87 -35.60 -24.41 -2.87
N ALA A 88 -36.45 -24.50 -3.90
CA ALA A 88 -36.05 -24.25 -5.29
C ALA A 88 -35.61 -22.78 -5.48
N ASP A 89 -36.33 -21.84 -4.87
CA ASP A 89 -35.94 -20.43 -4.88
C ASP A 89 -34.62 -20.19 -4.13
N ALA A 90 -34.39 -20.91 -3.01
CA ALA A 90 -33.15 -20.83 -2.27
C ALA A 90 -31.95 -21.40 -3.04
N GLU A 91 -32.12 -22.48 -3.80
CA GLU A 91 -31.08 -23.06 -4.64
C GLU A 91 -30.77 -22.17 -5.85
N ALA A 92 -31.79 -21.62 -6.52
CA ALA A 92 -31.60 -20.65 -7.59
C ALA A 92 -30.90 -19.36 -7.09
N ALA A 93 -31.29 -18.89 -5.90
CA ALA A 93 -30.63 -17.76 -5.26
C ALA A 93 -29.17 -18.07 -4.88
N ALA A 94 -28.89 -19.28 -4.38
CA ALA A 94 -27.53 -19.72 -4.07
C ALA A 94 -26.64 -19.84 -5.32
N ALA A 95 -27.18 -20.39 -6.42
CA ALA A 95 -26.46 -20.47 -7.70
C ALA A 95 -26.16 -19.08 -8.27
N LYS A 96 -27.11 -18.15 -8.21
CA LYS A 96 -26.92 -16.76 -8.64
C LYS A 96 -25.90 -16.04 -7.77
N ALA A 97 -25.92 -16.25 -6.45
CA ALA A 97 -24.93 -15.69 -5.53
C ALA A 97 -23.52 -16.26 -5.77
N ALA A 98 -23.40 -17.56 -6.08
CA ALA A 98 -22.13 -18.19 -6.44
C ALA A 98 -21.57 -17.61 -7.76
N ALA A 99 -22.42 -17.46 -8.78
CA ALA A 99 -22.03 -16.85 -10.05
C ALA A 99 -21.59 -15.38 -9.89
N GLN A 100 -22.32 -14.60 -9.09
CA GLN A 100 -21.95 -13.22 -8.77
C GLN A 100 -20.62 -13.14 -8.00
N ARG A 101 -20.35 -14.08 -7.08
CA ARG A 101 -19.09 -14.14 -6.34
C ARG A 101 -17.91 -14.48 -7.24
N GLU A 102 -18.04 -15.45 -8.15
CA GLU A 102 -16.98 -15.77 -9.10
C GLU A 102 -16.76 -14.63 -10.11
N ALA A 103 -17.83 -13.97 -10.57
CA ALA A 103 -17.71 -12.77 -11.40
C ALA A 103 -16.99 -11.62 -10.68
N ALA A 104 -17.32 -11.38 -9.40
CA ALA A 104 -16.65 -10.38 -8.58
C ALA A 104 -15.17 -10.71 -8.34
N LYS A 105 -14.85 -11.99 -8.13
CA LYS A 105 -13.47 -12.45 -7.98
C LYS A 105 -12.67 -12.30 -9.28
N ALA A 106 -13.26 -12.62 -10.43
CA ALA A 106 -12.65 -12.41 -11.74
C ALA A 106 -12.43 -10.92 -12.02
N ALA A 107 -13.42 -10.07 -11.70
CA ALA A 107 -13.29 -8.62 -11.83
C ALA A 107 -12.19 -8.06 -10.92
N ALA A 108 -12.10 -8.53 -9.68
CA ALA A 108 -11.03 -8.14 -8.75
C ALA A 108 -9.65 -8.59 -9.27
N ALA A 109 -9.53 -9.80 -9.81
CA ALA A 109 -8.29 -10.29 -10.42
C ALA A 109 -7.87 -9.45 -11.64
N ALA A 110 -8.83 -9.08 -12.50
CA ALA A 110 -8.59 -8.21 -13.64
C ALA A 110 -8.13 -6.80 -13.21
N ALA A 111 -8.76 -6.22 -12.19
CA ALA A 111 -8.36 -4.93 -11.64
C ALA A 111 -6.95 -4.95 -11.05
N ILE A 112 -6.58 -6.03 -10.34
CA ILE A 112 -5.21 -6.23 -9.83
C ILE A 112 -4.21 -6.32 -10.98
N ALA A 113 -4.52 -7.10 -12.03
CA ALA A 113 -3.64 -7.24 -13.20
C ALA A 113 -3.44 -5.90 -13.93
N GLN A 114 -4.51 -5.10 -14.08
CA GLN A 114 -4.43 -3.75 -14.66
C GLN A 114 -3.59 -2.80 -13.81
N ALA A 115 -3.76 -2.82 -12.49
CA ALA A 115 -2.97 -2.00 -11.57
C ALA A 115 -1.48 -2.38 -11.61
N GLU A 116 -1.16 -3.67 -11.69
CA GLU A 116 0.22 -4.14 -11.82
C GLU A 116 0.85 -3.74 -13.17
N ALA A 117 0.10 -3.83 -14.26
CA ALA A 117 0.55 -3.37 -15.58
C ALA A 117 0.80 -1.86 -15.59
N ALA A 118 -0.11 -1.07 -15.03
CA ALA A 118 0.06 0.39 -14.91
C ALA A 118 1.28 0.74 -14.05
N ARG A 119 1.52 0.01 -12.95
CA ARG A 119 2.71 0.21 -12.11
C ARG A 119 4.00 -0.08 -12.86
N ARG A 120 4.06 -1.16 -13.65
CA ARG A 120 5.24 -1.49 -14.47
C ARG A 120 5.50 -0.42 -15.53
N ALA A 121 4.46 0.05 -16.22
CA ALA A 121 4.59 1.13 -17.20
C ALA A 121 5.08 2.44 -16.56
N ALA A 122 4.56 2.79 -15.38
CA ALA A 122 5.01 3.98 -14.65
C ALA A 122 6.48 3.89 -14.19
N GLU A 123 6.91 2.70 -13.74
CA GLU A 123 8.29 2.46 -13.34
C GLU A 123 9.27 2.54 -14.52
N GLU A 124 8.88 2.01 -15.68
CA GLU A 124 9.67 2.14 -16.91
C GLU A 124 9.77 3.60 -17.37
N ALA A 125 8.66 4.34 -17.34
CA ALA A 125 8.64 5.76 -17.67
C ALA A 125 9.53 6.59 -16.72
N ALA A 126 9.47 6.31 -15.41
CA ALA A 126 10.31 6.96 -14.41
C ALA A 126 11.80 6.66 -14.63
N ARG A 127 12.14 5.40 -14.97
CA ARG A 127 13.52 5.01 -15.30
C ARG A 127 14.04 5.75 -16.53
N LYS A 128 13.22 5.89 -17.57
CA LYS A 128 13.58 6.63 -18.79
C LYS A 128 13.80 8.12 -18.49
N ALA A 129 12.88 8.74 -17.76
CA ALA A 129 13.00 10.14 -17.35
C ALA A 129 14.25 10.40 -16.49
N ALA A 130 14.57 9.50 -15.55
CA ALA A 130 15.78 9.62 -14.73
C ALA A 130 17.07 9.52 -15.57
N LEU A 131 17.08 8.65 -16.59
CA LEU A 131 18.23 8.53 -17.50
C LEU A 131 18.37 9.78 -18.39
N GLU A 132 17.27 10.33 -18.89
CA GLU A 132 17.26 11.56 -19.68
C GLU A 132 17.73 12.76 -18.83
N ALA A 133 17.24 12.89 -17.59
CA ALA A 133 17.70 13.92 -16.66
C ALA A 133 19.20 13.79 -16.34
N LYS A 134 19.70 12.56 -16.19
CA LYS A 134 21.14 12.31 -15.99
C LYS A 134 21.96 12.77 -17.19
N ARG A 135 21.54 12.41 -18.41
CA ARG A 135 22.21 12.84 -19.64
C ARG A 135 22.20 14.35 -19.82
N ALA A 136 21.08 15.01 -19.51
CA ALA A 136 20.98 16.46 -19.56
C ALA A 136 21.92 17.13 -18.56
N ARG A 137 22.06 16.56 -17.35
CA ARG A 137 23.01 17.06 -16.36
C ARG A 137 24.46 16.87 -16.81
N GLU A 138 24.82 15.70 -17.34
CA GLU A 138 26.16 15.44 -17.87
C GLU A 138 26.51 16.39 -19.02
N LEU A 139 25.55 16.69 -19.92
CA LEU A 139 25.72 17.68 -20.99
C LEU A 139 25.91 19.09 -20.44
N ALA A 140 25.08 19.53 -19.50
CA ALA A 140 25.20 20.86 -18.89
C ALA A 140 26.52 21.04 -18.13
N GLU A 141 27.01 19.99 -17.47
CA GLU A 141 28.32 20.00 -16.79
C GLU A 141 29.48 20.09 -17.81
N ALA A 142 29.39 19.37 -18.94
CA ALA A 142 30.37 19.47 -20.02
C ALA A 142 30.38 20.87 -20.67
N GLU A 143 29.21 21.46 -20.90
CA GLU A 143 29.08 22.83 -21.42
C GLU A 143 29.67 23.87 -20.45
N ALA A 144 29.40 23.73 -19.15
CA ALA A 144 29.97 24.60 -18.12
C ALA A 144 31.50 24.46 -18.07
N ALA A 145 32.04 23.25 -18.14
CA ALA A 145 33.48 23.01 -18.19
C ALA A 145 34.13 23.63 -19.44
N ALA A 146 33.48 23.51 -20.60
CA ALA A 146 33.95 24.13 -21.85
C ALA A 146 33.96 25.66 -21.75
N ALA A 147 32.94 26.26 -21.13
CA ALA A 147 32.89 27.71 -20.91
C ALA A 147 34.00 28.20 -19.98
N ILE A 148 34.30 27.47 -18.90
CA ILE A 148 35.42 27.77 -18.00
C ILE A 148 36.75 27.70 -18.77
N ALA A 149 36.99 26.64 -19.53
CA ALA A 149 38.22 26.48 -20.32
C ALA A 149 38.39 27.60 -21.35
N GLN A 150 37.31 28.04 -22.01
CA GLN A 150 37.33 29.17 -22.92
C GLN A 150 37.66 30.49 -22.21
N ALA A 151 37.11 30.71 -21.00
CA ALA A 151 37.42 31.90 -20.21
C ALA A 151 38.89 31.93 -19.77
N GLU A 152 39.44 30.79 -19.34
CA GLU A 152 40.86 30.64 -18.98
C GLU A 152 41.78 30.87 -20.20
N ALA A 153 41.42 30.34 -21.37
CA ALA A 153 42.17 30.56 -22.61
C ALA A 153 42.14 32.04 -23.01
N ALA A 154 40.98 32.70 -22.91
CA ALA A 154 40.84 34.13 -23.18
C ALA A 154 41.64 34.99 -22.21
N GLN A 155 41.67 34.63 -20.92
CA GLN A 155 42.49 35.31 -19.93
C GLN A 155 43.99 35.15 -20.24
N THR A 156 44.42 33.93 -20.55
CA THR A 156 45.80 33.64 -20.96
C THR A 156 46.22 34.48 -22.17
N ALA A 157 45.36 34.56 -23.20
CA ALA A 157 45.64 35.37 -24.38
C ALA A 157 45.74 36.88 -24.08
N LYS A 158 44.90 37.39 -23.17
CA LYS A 158 44.98 38.79 -22.70
C LYS A 158 46.28 39.07 -21.96
N ASP A 159 46.69 38.17 -21.07
CA ASP A 159 47.92 38.32 -20.30
C ASP A 159 49.16 38.28 -21.20
N GLU A 160 49.15 37.41 -22.21
CA GLU A 160 50.21 37.36 -23.22
C GLU A 160 50.25 38.63 -24.09
N ALA A 161 49.10 39.13 -24.55
CA ALA A 161 49.02 40.39 -25.28
C ALA A 161 49.53 41.57 -24.44
N ALA A 162 49.16 41.62 -23.15
CA ALA A 162 49.63 42.65 -22.22
C ALA A 162 51.14 42.55 -21.95
N ARG A 163 51.72 41.34 -21.95
CA ARG A 163 53.16 41.14 -21.86
C ARG A 163 53.86 41.65 -23.12
N LYS A 164 53.35 41.31 -24.31
CA LYS A 164 53.92 41.77 -25.58
C LYS A 164 53.88 43.29 -25.71
N ALA A 165 52.75 43.92 -25.38
CA ALA A 165 52.62 45.39 -25.39
C ALA A 165 53.62 46.07 -24.44
N ARG A 166 53.90 45.48 -23.27
CA ARG A 166 54.93 45.97 -22.34
C ARG A 166 56.35 45.86 -22.91
N GLN A 167 56.65 44.76 -23.62
CA GLN A 167 57.93 44.60 -24.31
C GLN A 167 58.09 45.64 -25.41
N ASP A 168 57.09 45.78 -26.28
CA ASP A 168 57.08 46.77 -27.36
C ASP A 168 57.25 48.21 -26.80
N ALA A 169 56.55 48.55 -25.71
CA ALA A 169 56.70 49.85 -25.05
C ALA A 169 58.12 50.07 -24.52
N SER A 170 58.72 49.06 -23.86
CA SER A 170 60.09 49.16 -23.36
C SER A 170 61.13 49.33 -24.48
N GLU A 171 60.93 48.69 -25.63
CA GLU A 171 61.77 48.85 -26.81
C GLU A 171 61.63 50.25 -27.41
N THR A 172 60.41 50.78 -27.50
CA THR A 172 60.19 52.17 -27.96
C THR A 172 60.82 53.20 -27.04
N GLU A 173 60.78 53.00 -25.72
CA GLU A 173 61.42 53.89 -24.76
C GLU A 173 62.96 53.84 -24.87
N ALA A 174 63.53 52.64 -25.03
CA ALA A 174 64.96 52.47 -25.27
C ALA A 174 65.40 53.14 -26.59
N ALA A 175 64.61 53.01 -27.65
CA ALA A 175 64.84 53.66 -28.93
C ALA A 175 64.78 55.20 -28.82
N LEU A 176 63.78 55.73 -28.10
CA LEU A 176 63.65 57.17 -27.85
C LEU A 176 64.81 57.71 -27.01
N LYS A 177 65.24 57.00 -25.97
CA LYS A 177 66.40 57.35 -25.15
C LYS A 177 67.68 57.36 -25.98
N ALA A 178 67.87 56.37 -26.85
CA ALA A 178 68.99 56.33 -27.79
C ALA A 178 68.94 57.49 -28.79
N ALA A 179 67.76 57.86 -29.30
CA ALA A 179 67.59 59.02 -30.18
C ALA A 179 67.92 60.34 -29.46
N ARG A 180 67.44 60.54 -28.22
CA ARG A 180 67.80 61.69 -27.38
C ARG A 180 69.30 61.76 -27.08
N ALA A 181 69.96 60.63 -26.82
CA ALA A 181 71.40 60.57 -26.62
C ALA A 181 72.19 60.91 -27.89
N ARG A 182 71.67 60.57 -29.08
CA ARG A 182 72.24 61.00 -30.37
C ARG A 182 72.05 62.51 -30.60
N ALA A 183 70.88 63.06 -30.28
CA ALA A 183 70.63 64.50 -30.33
C ALA A 183 71.57 65.28 -29.40
N ALA A 184 71.86 64.76 -28.20
CA ALA A 184 72.81 65.38 -27.26
C ALA A 184 74.29 65.32 -27.72
N LYS A 185 74.62 64.50 -28.72
CA LYS A 185 75.96 64.44 -29.35
C LYS A 185 76.04 65.29 -30.63
N GLY A 186 74.94 65.94 -31.04
CA GLY A 186 74.85 66.84 -32.18
C GLY A 186 74.74 68.30 -31.73
N ILE A 187 75.74 69.07 -32.14
CA ILE A 187 76.04 70.50 -32.02
C ILE A 187 74.84 71.48 -32.08
N ASP A 188 74.97 72.52 -31.24
CA ASP A 188 74.46 73.90 -31.24
C ASP A 188 72.97 74.23 -31.48
N ASP A 189 72.43 74.89 -30.44
CA ASP A 189 71.68 76.14 -30.47
C ASP A 189 70.16 76.16 -30.19
N VAL A 190 69.81 77.15 -29.34
CA VAL A 190 68.53 77.83 -29.07
C VAL A 190 67.43 77.17 -28.20
N ALA A 191 67.42 77.63 -26.94
CA ALA A 191 66.31 78.07 -26.06
C ALA A 191 64.86 77.55 -26.21
N SER A 192 64.25 77.11 -25.09
CA SER A 192 63.27 77.89 -24.28
C SER A 192 62.51 77.02 -23.25
N ASN A 193 62.27 77.59 -22.06
CA ASN A 193 61.41 77.11 -20.95
C ASN A 193 59.91 77.45 -21.23
N PRO A 194 58.91 77.17 -20.35
CA PRO A 194 58.73 76.20 -19.24
C PRO A 194 57.36 75.44 -19.38
N ILE A 195 56.94 74.63 -18.38
CA ILE A 195 55.57 74.59 -17.77
C ILE A 195 55.44 73.37 -16.82
N GLU A 196 55.04 73.66 -15.59
CA GLU A 196 54.62 72.70 -14.56
C GLU A 196 53.44 71.84 -15.02
N SER A 197 53.38 70.57 -14.59
CA SER A 197 52.09 69.98 -14.18
C SER A 197 52.29 68.73 -13.34
N ALA A 198 51.57 68.72 -12.22
CA ALA A 198 51.50 67.65 -11.24
C ALA A 198 50.82 66.40 -11.80
N THR A 199 51.27 65.21 -11.40
CA THR A 199 50.43 64.02 -11.20
C THR A 199 51.19 62.93 -10.42
N PRO A 200 50.47 62.06 -9.67
CA PRO A 200 50.91 61.49 -8.40
C PRO A 200 51.74 60.20 -8.53
N SER A 201 52.54 59.96 -7.49
CA SER A 201 53.22 58.69 -7.24
C SER A 201 52.24 57.61 -6.80
N TYR A 202 52.21 56.52 -7.55
CA TYR A 202 51.55 55.26 -7.22
C TYR A 202 52.33 54.51 -6.13
N GLY A 203 51.64 54.12 -5.06
CA GLY A 203 52.16 53.26 -4.00
C GLY A 203 51.15 52.21 -3.59
N ALA A 204 51.35 51.00 -4.12
CA ALA A 204 51.06 49.67 -3.58
C ALA A 204 49.84 49.44 -2.65
N SER A 205 48.95 48.59 -3.16
CA SER A 205 48.07 47.70 -2.40
C SER A 205 48.82 46.82 -1.40
N SER A 206 48.36 46.76 -0.14
CA SER A 206 47.99 45.49 0.50
C SER A 206 47.22 45.64 1.82
N ASN A 207 46.17 44.82 1.93
CA ASN A 207 45.44 44.35 3.11
C ASN A 207 44.63 45.33 3.96
N SER A 208 43.41 45.60 3.51
CA SER A 208 42.29 45.92 4.41
C SER A 208 41.75 44.65 5.06
N SER A 209 41.79 44.63 6.39
CA SER A 209 41.10 43.71 7.28
C SER A 209 39.59 43.74 7.05
N SER A 210 39.00 42.58 6.79
CA SER A 210 37.56 42.38 6.90
C SER A 210 37.34 41.29 7.97
N PRO A 211 36.62 41.57 9.07
CA PRO A 211 36.34 40.55 10.07
C PRO A 211 35.47 39.48 9.42
N LYS A 212 36.03 38.28 9.26
CA LYS A 212 35.31 37.10 8.82
C LYS A 212 34.26 36.78 9.89
N ALA A 213 33.00 37.05 9.57
CA ALA A 213 31.87 36.63 10.40
C ALA A 213 31.98 35.12 10.64
N ALA A 214 31.84 34.73 11.91
CA ALA A 214 31.80 33.33 12.30
C ALA A 214 30.64 32.63 11.57
N ASN A 215 30.89 31.42 11.07
CA ASN A 215 29.83 30.58 10.53
C ASN A 215 28.80 30.35 11.64
N ILE A 216 27.59 30.88 11.46
CA ILE A 216 26.44 30.48 12.27
C ILE A 216 26.03 29.10 11.75
N GLU A 217 26.51 28.04 12.40
CA GLU A 217 25.91 26.71 12.24
C GLU A 217 24.51 26.76 12.85
N VAL A 218 23.49 26.90 12.00
CA VAL A 218 22.13 26.54 12.36
C VAL A 218 22.06 25.02 12.34
N THR A 219 22.47 24.38 13.44
CA THR A 219 22.12 22.99 13.68
C THR A 219 20.61 22.95 13.89
N ARG A 220 19.86 22.49 12.88
CA ARG A 220 18.48 22.05 13.12
C ARG A 220 18.57 20.92 14.14
N GLU A 221 18.17 21.20 15.37
CA GLU A 221 17.90 20.14 16.34
C GLU A 221 16.87 19.19 15.71
N ASP A 222 17.27 17.94 15.48
CA ASP A 222 16.32 16.89 15.12
C ASP A 222 15.34 16.76 16.29
N LYS A 223 14.06 17.10 16.07
CA LYS A 223 12.98 16.99 17.06
C LYS A 223 12.87 15.61 17.71
N TYR A 224 13.44 14.57 17.07
CA TYR A 224 13.46 13.20 17.55
C TYR A 224 14.86 12.72 17.96
N SER A 225 15.81 13.65 18.20
CA SER A 225 17.17 13.35 18.64
C SER A 225 17.20 12.57 19.96
N SER A 226 16.29 12.90 20.88
CA SER A 226 16.16 12.22 22.18
C SER A 226 15.25 10.98 22.16
N TRP A 227 14.74 10.55 20.99
CA TRP A 227 13.83 9.41 20.87
C TRP A 227 14.61 8.16 20.45
N GLU A 228 14.26 7.02 21.03
CA GLU A 228 14.96 5.76 20.76
C GLU A 228 14.36 5.08 19.53
N LYS A 229 15.19 4.76 18.52
CA LYS A 229 14.77 3.98 17.36
C LYS A 229 14.51 2.52 17.76
N LYS A 230 13.36 1.99 17.37
CA LYS A 230 12.99 0.59 17.61
C LYS A 230 12.66 -0.11 16.29
N THR A 231 13.03 -1.39 16.22
CA THR A 231 12.73 -2.25 15.08
C THR A 231 11.88 -3.42 15.57
N TYR A 232 10.82 -3.72 14.84
CA TYR A 232 9.87 -4.79 15.17
C TYR A 232 9.65 -5.72 13.99
N LYS A 233 9.45 -7.01 14.27
CA LYS A 233 8.94 -7.96 13.27
C LYS A 233 7.45 -7.72 13.04
N SER A 234 6.95 -8.03 11.85
CA SER A 234 5.50 -7.96 11.58
C SER A 234 4.75 -8.87 12.55
N GLY A 235 3.63 -8.38 13.10
CA GLY A 235 2.86 -9.08 14.12
C GLY A 235 3.26 -8.74 15.55
N ALA A 236 4.42 -8.13 15.79
CA ALA A 236 4.85 -7.77 17.13
C ALA A 236 4.03 -6.59 17.68
N THR A 237 3.71 -6.65 18.96
CA THR A 237 3.23 -5.47 19.70
C THR A 237 4.45 -4.62 20.09
N PRO A 238 4.52 -3.34 19.70
CA PRO A 238 5.59 -2.47 20.16
C PRO A 238 5.65 -2.44 21.68
N LYS A 239 6.86 -2.65 22.24
CA LYS A 239 7.07 -2.82 23.68
C LYS A 239 6.69 -1.56 24.47
N SER A 240 6.62 -0.41 23.81
CA SER A 240 6.14 0.86 24.36
C SER A 240 4.76 0.76 24.99
N PHE A 241 3.84 -0.01 24.40
CA PHE A 241 2.44 0.04 24.83
C PHE A 241 2.14 -0.74 26.12
N ASN A 242 3.11 -1.51 26.66
CA ASN A 242 2.94 -2.39 27.83
C ASN A 242 1.59 -3.14 27.81
N PHE A 243 1.20 -3.58 26.62
CA PHE A 243 -0.16 -4.00 26.32
C PHE A 243 -0.22 -5.52 26.18
N LYS A 244 -1.16 -6.14 26.89
CA LYS A 244 -1.48 -7.56 26.74
C LYS A 244 -2.73 -7.69 25.88
N GLY A 245 -2.56 -8.23 24.67
CA GLY A 245 -3.69 -8.42 23.77
C GLY A 245 -4.71 -9.44 24.28
N LYS A 246 -6.00 -9.20 24.02
CA LYS A 246 -7.09 -10.10 24.39
C LYS A 246 -7.47 -11.02 23.22
N PHE A 247 -7.44 -12.33 23.42
CA PHE A 247 -7.73 -13.35 22.40
C PHE A 247 -8.96 -14.17 22.79
N ASP A 248 -9.75 -14.57 21.79
CA ASP A 248 -10.76 -15.61 21.95
C ASP A 248 -10.43 -16.80 21.04
N TYR A 249 -9.74 -17.80 21.61
CA TYR A 249 -9.25 -18.96 20.88
C TYR A 249 -10.36 -19.95 20.46
N LYS A 250 -11.61 -19.71 20.86
CA LYS A 250 -12.76 -20.49 20.36
C LYS A 250 -13.23 -20.00 19.00
N LEU A 251 -12.84 -18.79 18.61
CA LEU A 251 -13.21 -18.17 17.34
C LEU A 251 -12.05 -18.29 16.36
N ASP A 252 -12.26 -19.01 15.26
CA ASP A 252 -11.32 -19.02 14.14
C ASP A 252 -11.63 -17.87 13.17
N ASN A 253 -11.37 -16.65 13.63
CA ASN A 253 -11.46 -15.44 12.82
C ASN A 253 -10.12 -14.74 12.66
N TYR A 254 -10.08 -13.82 11.69
CA TYR A 254 -8.93 -12.97 11.48
C TYR A 254 -9.28 -11.62 10.86
N LEU A 255 -8.40 -10.65 11.12
CA LEU A 255 -8.21 -9.46 10.30
C LEU A 255 -6.88 -9.64 9.54
N LYS A 256 -6.97 -9.79 8.21
CA LYS A 256 -5.81 -9.88 7.32
C LYS A 256 -5.46 -8.49 6.83
N ILE A 257 -4.22 -8.08 7.03
CA ILE A 257 -3.74 -6.73 6.73
C ILE A 257 -2.59 -6.84 5.75
N LYS A 258 -2.73 -6.25 4.57
CA LYS A 258 -1.68 -6.17 3.55
C LYS A 258 -1.12 -4.75 3.54
N VAL A 259 0.18 -4.61 3.78
CA VAL A 259 0.87 -3.31 3.79
C VAL A 259 1.67 -3.15 2.50
N GLY A 260 1.51 -1.99 1.86
CA GLY A 260 2.22 -1.62 0.63
C GLY A 260 3.71 -1.37 0.83
N LYS A 261 4.42 -1.11 -0.27
CA LYS A 261 5.89 -1.01 -0.28
C LYS A 261 6.44 0.31 0.30
N ASN A 262 5.59 1.32 0.45
CA ASN A 262 6.02 2.69 0.76
C ASN A 262 5.97 3.03 2.25
N THR A 263 5.40 2.16 3.08
CA THR A 263 5.12 2.45 4.49
C THR A 263 5.28 1.24 5.38
N GLU A 264 5.58 1.49 6.64
CA GLU A 264 5.34 0.58 7.75
C GLU A 264 4.11 1.08 8.50
N VAL A 265 3.48 0.23 9.31
CA VAL A 265 2.28 0.63 10.06
C VAL A 265 2.30 0.11 11.50
N VAL A 266 1.71 0.89 12.39
CA VAL A 266 1.30 0.46 13.72
C VAL A 266 -0.19 0.62 13.83
N ILE A 267 -0.89 -0.49 14.07
CA ILE A 267 -2.35 -0.53 14.13
C ILE A 267 -2.77 -0.82 15.56
N LYS A 268 -3.72 -0.03 16.05
CA LYS A 268 -4.44 -0.24 17.29
C LYS A 268 -5.89 -0.62 16.97
N LEU A 269 -6.32 -1.78 17.48
CA LEU A 269 -7.69 -2.29 17.31
C LEU A 269 -8.47 -2.03 18.60
N TYR A 270 -9.48 -1.17 18.54
CA TYR A 270 -10.33 -0.82 19.67
C TYR A 270 -11.69 -1.49 19.52
N LYS A 271 -12.11 -2.27 20.52
CA LYS A 271 -13.47 -2.76 20.65
C LYS A 271 -14.35 -1.61 21.11
N LEU A 272 -15.43 -1.34 20.39
CA LEU A 272 -16.36 -0.28 20.71
C LEU A 272 -17.11 -0.58 22.01
N GLY A 273 -17.20 0.44 22.85
CA GLY A 273 -18.07 0.44 24.02
C GLY A 273 -19.39 1.15 23.74
N LYS A 274 -20.16 1.43 24.80
CA LYS A 274 -21.41 2.21 24.67
C LYS A 274 -21.13 3.67 24.31
N THR A 275 -20.00 4.19 24.79
CA THR A 275 -19.49 5.52 24.50
C THR A 275 -18.01 5.44 24.08
N PRO A 276 -17.45 6.46 23.40
CA PRO A 276 -16.04 6.47 23.03
C PRO A 276 -15.06 6.34 24.22
N SER A 277 -15.50 6.71 25.43
CA SER A 277 -14.71 6.55 26.66
C SER A 277 -14.67 5.11 27.16
N ASP A 278 -15.63 4.28 26.73
CA ASP A 278 -15.71 2.85 27.06
C ASP A 278 -14.93 1.97 26.06
N ASP A 279 -14.41 2.56 24.98
CA ASP A 279 -13.66 1.84 23.95
C ASP A 279 -12.43 1.15 24.54
N GLN A 280 -12.31 -0.15 24.27
CA GLN A 280 -11.24 -0.97 24.84
C GLN A 280 -10.20 -1.30 23.78
N LEU A 281 -8.94 -0.98 24.05
CA LEU A 281 -7.83 -1.46 23.23
C LEU A 281 -7.71 -2.99 23.34
N VAL A 282 -7.75 -3.69 22.21
CA VAL A 282 -7.72 -5.17 22.13
C VAL A 282 -6.46 -5.69 21.46
N ARG A 283 -5.92 -4.96 20.47
CA ARG A 283 -4.64 -5.29 19.81
C ARG A 283 -3.83 -4.05 19.52
N VAL A 284 -2.51 -4.22 19.59
CA VAL A 284 -1.56 -3.32 18.94
C VAL A 284 -0.59 -4.16 18.13
N THR A 285 -0.39 -3.83 16.86
CA THR A 285 0.43 -4.63 15.95
C THR A 285 1.26 -3.74 15.03
N TYR A 286 2.56 -3.99 15.03
CA TYR A 286 3.51 -3.46 14.06
C TYR A 286 3.50 -4.33 12.81
N ILE A 287 3.52 -3.73 11.63
CA ILE A 287 3.57 -4.45 10.36
C ILE A 287 4.56 -3.73 9.43
N ASN A 288 5.55 -4.49 8.93
CA ASN A 288 6.57 -3.97 8.04
C ASN A 288 6.03 -3.73 6.61
N THR A 289 6.77 -2.92 5.86
CA THR A 289 6.54 -2.69 4.42
C THR A 289 6.46 -3.99 3.61
N ASN A 290 5.57 -4.01 2.63
CA ASN A 290 5.38 -5.13 1.70
C ASN A 290 5.11 -6.48 2.39
N THR A 291 4.47 -6.46 3.56
CA THR A 291 4.11 -7.68 4.30
C THR A 291 2.60 -7.84 4.45
N THR A 292 2.18 -9.11 4.58
CA THR A 292 0.81 -9.46 4.97
C THR A 292 0.84 -10.02 6.38
N GLN A 293 0.06 -9.43 7.29
CA GLN A 293 -0.06 -9.86 8.67
C GLN A 293 -1.50 -10.28 8.97
N PHE A 294 -1.66 -11.33 9.78
CA PHE A 294 -2.95 -11.74 10.32
C PHE A 294 -3.01 -11.39 11.81
N ILE A 295 -4.08 -10.72 12.21
CA ILE A 295 -4.49 -10.60 13.61
C ILE A 295 -5.60 -11.64 13.80
N ARG A 296 -5.33 -12.69 14.57
CA ARG A 296 -6.23 -13.84 14.72
C ARG A 296 -6.97 -13.81 16.06
N ASN A 297 -8.05 -14.59 16.14
CA ASN A 297 -8.78 -14.88 17.38
C ASN A 297 -9.21 -13.58 18.07
N ILE A 298 -9.86 -12.72 17.30
CA ILE A 298 -10.39 -11.44 17.74
C ILE A 298 -11.71 -11.73 18.48
N PRO A 299 -11.85 -11.34 19.76
CA PRO A 299 -13.10 -11.53 20.49
C PRO A 299 -14.30 -10.89 19.78
N GLU A 300 -15.50 -11.41 20.00
CA GLU A 300 -16.71 -10.83 19.41
C GLU A 300 -16.90 -9.36 19.77
N GLY A 301 -17.51 -8.59 18.87
CA GLY A 301 -17.86 -7.20 19.05
C GLY A 301 -17.59 -6.36 17.81
N GLU A 302 -17.92 -5.08 17.92
CA GLU A 302 -17.66 -4.07 16.90
C GLU A 302 -16.34 -3.37 17.17
N TYR A 303 -15.60 -3.04 16.12
CA TYR A 303 -14.24 -2.51 16.25
C TYR A 303 -13.97 -1.35 15.31
N LYS A 304 -13.18 -0.40 15.80
CA LYS A 304 -12.51 0.63 15.00
C LYS A 304 -11.00 0.49 15.06
N LEU A 305 -10.32 1.08 14.10
CA LEU A 305 -8.86 1.11 13.99
C LEU A 305 -8.33 2.52 14.22
N LYS A 306 -7.25 2.63 14.98
CA LYS A 306 -6.33 3.78 14.86
C LYS A 306 -5.05 3.28 14.20
N ILE A 307 -4.59 3.97 13.17
CA ILE A 307 -3.48 3.53 12.32
C ILE A 307 -2.44 4.63 12.27
N ALA A 308 -1.19 4.29 12.54
CA ALA A 308 -0.04 5.12 12.22
C ALA A 308 0.66 4.54 11.00
N TYR A 309 0.98 5.39 10.04
CA TYR A 309 1.76 5.09 8.85
C TYR A 309 3.07 5.87 8.90
N GLY A 310 4.12 5.34 8.28
CA GLY A 310 5.37 6.05 8.07
C GLY A 310 6.56 5.11 8.03
N ARG A 311 7.75 5.67 8.26
CA ARG A 311 9.02 4.93 8.36
C ARG A 311 9.81 5.40 9.58
N GLU A 312 10.70 4.53 10.03
CA GLU A 312 11.57 4.76 11.20
C GLU A 312 10.76 5.00 12.47
N TRP A 313 10.26 3.91 13.05
CA TRP A 313 9.57 3.96 14.33
C TRP A 313 10.54 4.31 15.46
N LYS A 314 10.20 5.35 16.22
CA LYS A 314 10.89 5.75 17.44
C LYS A 314 9.92 5.85 18.60
N GLU A 315 10.45 5.64 19.80
CA GLU A 315 9.69 5.66 21.05
C GLU A 315 10.36 6.60 22.08
N LYS A 316 9.55 7.24 22.92
CA LYS A 316 10.02 8.07 24.05
C LYS A 316 9.05 7.98 25.23
N VAL A 317 9.58 8.05 26.44
CA VAL A 317 8.78 8.18 27.67
C VAL A 317 8.62 9.67 27.98
N ILE A 318 7.40 10.14 28.19
CA ILE A 318 7.06 11.49 28.62
C ILE A 318 6.04 11.34 29.76
N ASP A 319 6.37 11.88 30.94
CA ASP A 319 5.52 11.82 32.15
C ASP A 319 5.04 10.39 32.51
N GLY A 320 5.93 9.41 32.40
CA GLY A 320 5.64 8.00 32.67
C GLY A 320 4.79 7.30 31.59
N LYS A 321 4.25 8.03 30.61
CA LYS A 321 3.54 7.49 29.44
C LYS A 321 4.52 7.30 28.28
N LYS A 322 4.42 6.16 27.60
CA LYS A 322 5.27 5.84 26.44
C LYS A 322 4.57 6.24 25.14
N TYR A 323 5.26 7.04 24.34
CA TYR A 323 4.82 7.52 23.04
C TYR A 323 5.61 6.83 21.94
N GLY A 324 4.94 6.59 20.82
CA GLY A 324 5.55 6.03 19.62
C GLY A 324 5.16 6.84 18.39
N THR A 325 6.13 7.06 17.50
CA THR A 325 5.93 7.82 16.27
C THR A 325 6.81 7.30 15.16
N PHE A 326 6.32 7.34 13.93
CA PHE A 326 7.21 7.32 12.77
C PHE A 326 7.87 8.69 12.65
N THR A 327 9.14 8.74 12.27
CA THR A 327 9.87 10.00 12.11
C THR A 327 9.98 10.45 10.65
N LYS A 328 9.64 9.56 9.71
CA LYS A 328 9.58 9.85 8.27
C LYS A 328 8.20 9.55 7.72
N ASN A 329 7.62 10.49 6.98
CA ASN A 329 6.31 10.35 6.31
C ASN A 329 5.20 9.90 7.27
N ALA A 330 5.21 10.42 8.50
CA ALA A 330 4.27 10.02 9.53
C ALA A 330 2.87 10.54 9.20
N LEU A 331 1.89 9.65 9.19
CA LEU A 331 0.47 9.96 9.02
C LEU A 331 -0.34 9.11 10.02
N TYR A 332 -1.44 9.66 10.51
CA TYR A 332 -2.28 8.97 11.48
C TYR A 332 -3.74 9.07 11.09
N GLU A 333 -4.45 7.97 11.28
CA GLU A 333 -5.84 7.81 10.85
C GLU A 333 -6.66 7.12 11.95
N GLU A 334 -7.94 7.48 12.07
CA GLU A 334 -8.96 6.69 12.77
C GLU A 334 -10.02 6.27 11.74
N SER A 335 -10.25 4.95 11.61
CA SER A 335 -11.15 4.41 10.59
C SER A 335 -12.60 4.80 10.85
N LYS A 336 -13.32 5.29 9.84
CA LYS A 336 -14.79 5.46 9.94
C LYS A 336 -15.54 4.13 9.83
N GLN A 337 -14.97 3.16 9.11
CA GLN A 337 -15.60 1.86 8.94
C GLN A 337 -15.48 1.03 10.23
N ILE A 338 -16.61 0.51 10.69
CA ILE A 338 -16.69 -0.41 11.82
C ILE A 338 -16.58 -1.85 11.31
N LEU A 339 -15.73 -2.64 11.96
CA LEU A 339 -15.57 -4.06 11.71
C LEU A 339 -16.40 -4.84 12.73
N ASP A 340 -17.38 -5.60 12.28
CA ASP A 340 -18.30 -6.37 13.13
C ASP A 340 -17.89 -7.85 13.22
N PHE A 341 -17.26 -8.23 14.33
CA PHE A 341 -16.86 -9.61 14.59
C PHE A 341 -17.91 -10.41 15.38
N GLN A 342 -19.16 -9.95 15.44
CA GLN A 342 -20.24 -10.69 16.11
C GLN A 342 -20.54 -12.01 15.39
N THR A 343 -20.56 -13.12 16.13
CA THR A 343 -20.97 -14.40 15.53
C THR A 343 -22.47 -14.45 15.30
N VAL A 344 -22.87 -15.07 14.19
CA VAL A 344 -24.28 -15.24 13.85
C VAL A 344 -24.59 -16.73 13.84
N LYS A 345 -25.46 -17.17 14.75
CA LYS A 345 -25.95 -18.54 14.76
C LYS A 345 -26.98 -18.71 13.64
N THR A 346 -26.75 -19.69 12.78
CA THR A 346 -27.65 -20.05 11.69
C THR A 346 -28.09 -21.50 11.85
N THR A 347 -29.13 -21.90 11.13
CA THR A 347 -29.59 -23.31 11.08
C THR A 347 -28.54 -24.26 10.51
N LYS A 348 -27.51 -23.75 9.81
CA LYS A 348 -26.40 -24.51 9.23
C LYS A 348 -25.11 -24.49 10.07
N GLY A 349 -25.08 -23.76 11.19
CA GLY A 349 -23.89 -23.60 12.04
C GLY A 349 -23.64 -22.15 12.47
N ILE A 350 -22.47 -21.89 13.06
CA ILE A 350 -22.07 -20.55 13.53
C ILE A 350 -21.24 -19.87 12.44
N ASN A 351 -21.70 -18.70 11.97
CA ASN A 351 -20.89 -17.83 11.11
C ASN A 351 -19.93 -17.02 11.98
N VAL A 352 -18.63 -17.12 11.69
CA VAL A 352 -17.56 -16.40 12.40
C VAL A 352 -16.91 -15.40 11.41
N PRO A 353 -17.16 -14.08 11.53
CA PRO A 353 -16.71 -13.10 10.55
C PRO A 353 -15.19 -12.95 10.49
N SER A 354 -14.66 -12.63 9.30
CA SER A 354 -13.24 -12.28 9.07
C SER A 354 -13.12 -11.21 7.99
N TYR A 355 -12.11 -10.36 8.09
CA TYR A 355 -11.97 -9.17 7.25
C TYR A 355 -10.59 -9.06 6.60
N ASN A 356 -10.54 -8.36 5.47
CA ASN A 356 -9.32 -8.04 4.74
C ASN A 356 -9.17 -6.52 4.63
N LEU A 357 -7.99 -6.02 4.94
CA LEU A 357 -7.62 -4.60 4.85
C LEU A 357 -6.34 -4.46 4.04
N SER A 358 -6.32 -3.51 3.11
CA SER A 358 -5.11 -3.15 2.36
C SER A 358 -4.73 -1.72 2.71
N LEU A 359 -3.49 -1.52 3.13
CA LEU A 359 -2.96 -0.25 3.61
C LEU A 359 -1.75 0.12 2.76
N ASP A 360 -1.85 1.20 1.98
CA ASP A 360 -0.74 1.70 1.18
C ASP A 360 -0.67 3.23 1.28
N LEU A 361 0.56 3.75 1.24
CA LEU A 361 0.78 5.19 1.10
C LEU A 361 1.18 5.46 -0.35
N LEU A 362 0.37 6.26 -1.03
CA LEU A 362 0.67 6.70 -2.39
C LEU A 362 1.53 7.97 -2.35
N PRO A 363 2.53 8.11 -3.25
CA PRO A 363 3.27 9.36 -3.39
C PRO A 363 2.33 10.48 -3.84
N SER A 364 2.34 11.63 -3.17
CA SER A 364 1.65 12.84 -3.64
C SER A 364 2.65 13.76 -4.36
N GLY A 365 2.19 14.42 -5.44
CA GLY A 365 3.04 15.20 -6.36
C GLY A 365 3.82 16.38 -5.74
N SER A 366 3.62 16.67 -4.46
CA SER A 366 4.34 17.72 -3.70
C SER A 366 5.43 17.15 -2.78
N GLY A 367 5.85 15.89 -2.95
CA GLY A 367 6.82 15.24 -2.07
C GLY A 367 6.23 14.75 -0.73
N GLY A 368 4.90 14.69 -0.64
CA GLY A 368 4.17 14.13 0.50
C GLY A 368 3.71 12.70 0.23
N TYR A 369 3.08 12.09 1.24
CA TYR A 369 2.40 10.79 1.13
C TYR A 369 0.94 10.96 1.56
N SER A 370 0.04 10.25 0.89
CA SER A 370 -1.40 10.26 1.20
C SER A 370 -1.95 8.84 1.24
N THR A 371 -2.93 8.60 2.11
CA THR A 371 -3.71 7.36 2.17
C THR A 371 -4.79 7.29 1.08
N GLY A 372 -4.98 8.37 0.31
CA GLY A 372 -6.01 8.44 -0.75
C GLY A 372 -7.45 8.57 -0.22
N GLY A 373 -7.65 8.67 1.09
CA GLY A 373 -8.95 8.89 1.73
C GLY A 373 -9.33 10.37 1.85
N SER A 374 -10.62 10.64 2.05
CA SER A 374 -11.14 11.96 2.41
C SER A 374 -10.47 12.46 3.70
N GLY A 375 -9.97 13.70 3.72
CA GLY A 375 -9.14 14.28 4.81
C GLY A 375 -9.73 14.30 6.23
N ASP A 376 -10.99 13.86 6.40
CA ASP A 376 -11.72 13.78 7.67
C ASP A 376 -11.34 12.60 8.57
N GLU A 377 -10.55 11.63 8.09
CA GLU A 377 -10.11 10.46 8.90
C GLU A 377 -8.75 10.69 9.60
N SER A 378 -8.08 11.79 9.27
CA SER A 378 -6.78 12.13 9.83
C SER A 378 -6.88 12.49 11.31
N ILE A 379 -5.99 11.93 12.14
CA ILE A 379 -5.84 12.29 13.55
C ILE A 379 -4.44 12.82 13.84
N SER A 380 -4.24 13.47 14.99
CA SER A 380 -2.91 13.88 15.44
C SER A 380 -2.12 12.70 16.01
N ALA A 381 -0.79 12.82 16.05
CA ALA A 381 0.08 11.85 16.73
C ALA A 381 -0.29 11.69 18.22
N ASP A 382 -0.72 12.78 18.87
CA ASP A 382 -1.16 12.75 20.26
C ASP A 382 -2.46 11.94 20.41
N LYS A 383 -3.45 12.17 19.54
CA LYS A 383 -4.71 11.40 19.54
C LYS A 383 -4.49 9.92 19.21
N PHE A 384 -3.47 9.60 18.42
CA PHE A 384 -3.06 8.21 18.20
C PHE A 384 -2.43 7.59 19.46
N ASN A 385 -1.63 8.36 20.21
CA ASN A 385 -0.90 7.87 21.39
C ASN A 385 -1.74 7.85 22.68
N GLN A 386 -2.85 8.60 22.73
CA GLN A 386 -3.94 8.42 23.71
C GLN A 386 -4.64 7.07 23.49
#